data_AF-A0A089NBX1-F1
#
_entry.id   AF-A0A089NBX1-F1
#
_cell.length_a   1.000
_cell.length_b   1.000
_cell.length_c   1.000
_cell.angle_alpha   90.00
_cell.angle_beta   90.00
_cell.angle_gamma   90.00
#
_symmetry.space_group_name_H-M   'P 1'
#
loop_
_entity.id
_entity.type
_entity.pdbx_description
1 polymer ?
#
loop_
_entity_poly.entity_id
_entity_poly.type
_entity_poly.pdbx_seq_one_letter_code
_entity_poly.pdbx_strand_id
1 'polypeptide(L)'
;MIRIYCKKKHREKELCAECQSLNEYAMKRLSHCKFGEEKTACAKCPIHCYQPVYRQKIKGVMRFSGPWMLLYHPLESIRHIPIPHKLRKSISR
;
A
#
# COMPACT_ATOMS: atom_id res chain seq x y z
N MET A 1 4.14 -1.48 5.44
CA MET A 1 3.28 -0.33 5.80
C MET A 1 2.45 -0.55 7.06
N ILE A 2 1.65 -1.62 7.18
CA ILE A 2 0.71 -1.80 8.31
C ILE A 2 1.42 -1.83 9.68
N ARG A 3 2.58 -2.49 9.79
CA ARG A 3 3.39 -2.50 11.03
C ARG A 3 3.83 -1.10 11.47
N ILE A 4 4.22 -0.24 10.52
CA ILE A 4 4.62 1.16 10.81
C ILE A 4 3.41 1.94 11.33
N TYR A 5 2.26 1.78 10.69
CA TYR A 5 1.01 2.41 11.13
C TYR A 5 0.61 1.97 12.54
N CYS A 6 0.64 0.66 12.83
CA CYS A 6 0.31 0.13 14.15
C CYS A 6 1.24 0.69 15.23
N LYS A 7 2.56 0.61 14.99
CA LYS A 7 3.58 1.10 15.94
C LYS A 7 3.48 2.60 16.21
N LYS A 8 3.15 3.41 15.21
CA LYS A 8 3.11 4.88 15.35
C LYS A 8 1.75 5.39 15.85
N LYS A 9 0.65 4.80 15.38
CA LYS A 9 -0.71 5.24 15.72
C LYS A 9 -1.23 4.60 17.00
N HIS A 10 -1.08 3.28 17.12
CA HIS A 10 -1.56 2.52 18.29
C HIS A 10 -0.48 2.36 19.36
N ARG A 11 0.78 2.73 19.07
CA ARG A 11 1.93 2.66 19.99
C ARG A 11 2.26 1.25 20.49
N GLU A 12 1.77 0.24 19.77
CA GLU A 12 2.04 -1.16 20.06
C GLU A 12 3.39 -1.61 19.51
N LYS A 13 4.07 -2.51 20.22
CA LYS A 13 5.31 -3.13 19.74
C LYS A 13 5.05 -4.14 18.62
N GLU A 14 3.93 -4.84 18.72
CA GLU A 14 3.46 -5.83 17.75
C GLU A 14 2.20 -5.35 17.01
N LEU A 15 1.76 -6.12 16.02
CA LEU A 15 0.51 -5.84 15.31
C LEU A 15 -0.67 -6.08 16.26
N CYS A 16 -1.46 -5.06 16.55
CA CYS A 16 -2.73 -5.24 17.26
C CYS A 16 -3.71 -6.07 16.41
N ALA A 17 -4.73 -6.65 17.05
CA ALA A 17 -5.73 -7.50 16.39
C ALA A 17 -6.36 -6.86 15.14
N GLU A 18 -6.65 -5.55 15.19
CA GLU A 18 -7.18 -4.83 14.03
C GLU A 18 -6.19 -4.75 12.86
N CYS A 19 -4.93 -4.42 13.15
CA CYS A 19 -3.89 -4.30 12.12
C CYS A 19 -3.51 -5.67 11.58
N GLN A 20 -3.53 -6.71 12.42
CA GLN A 20 -3.33 -8.09 12.02
C GLN A 20 -4.43 -8.57 11.07
N SER A 21 -5.71 -8.36 11.42
CA SER A 21 -6.83 -8.72 10.55
C SER A 21 -6.78 -8.00 9.19
N LEU A 22 -6.37 -6.73 9.16
CA LEU A 22 -6.17 -5.98 7.92
C LEU A 22 -5.03 -6.56 7.09
N ASN A 23 -3.94 -6.98 7.74
CA ASN A 23 -2.78 -7.58 7.09
C ASN A 23 -3.12 -8.95 6.50
N GLU A 24 -3.78 -9.81 7.26
CA GLU A 24 -4.25 -11.13 6.81
C GLU A 24 -5.24 -10.99 5.64
N TYR A 25 -6.17 -10.05 5.73
CA TYR A 25 -7.07 -9.72 4.62
C TYR A 25 -6.30 -9.31 3.36
N ALA A 26 -5.31 -8.43 3.51
CA ALA A 26 -4.49 -7.97 2.39
C ALA A 26 -3.70 -9.12 1.75
N MET A 27 -3.06 -9.96 2.56
CA MET A 27 -2.31 -11.12 2.11
C MET A 27 -3.19 -12.12 1.38
N LYS A 28 -4.38 -12.43 1.92
CA LYS A 28 -5.36 -13.32 1.27
C LYS A 28 -5.81 -12.80 -0.11
N ARG A 29 -5.94 -11.48 -0.26
CA ARG A 29 -6.28 -10.87 -1.56
C ARG A 29 -5.10 -10.88 -2.54
N LEU A 30 -3.87 -10.75 -2.03
CA LEU A 30 -2.67 -10.82 -2.85
C LEU A 30 -2.40 -12.24 -3.34
N SER A 31 -2.58 -13.27 -2.51
CA SER A 31 -2.40 -14.67 -2.91
C SER A 31 -3.39 -15.11 -4.00
N HIS A 32 -4.58 -14.51 -4.04
CA HIS A 32 -5.59 -14.79 -5.07
C HIS A 32 -5.55 -13.78 -6.23
N CYS A 33 -4.50 -12.95 -6.32
CA CYS A 33 -4.42 -11.90 -7.34
C CYS A 33 -4.07 -12.49 -8.71
N LYS A 34 -5.00 -12.41 -9.65
CA LYS A 34 -4.77 -12.85 -11.06
C LYS A 34 -3.62 -12.14 -11.76
N PHE A 35 -3.32 -10.90 -11.37
CA PHE A 35 -2.26 -10.08 -11.96
C PHE A 35 -0.90 -10.23 -11.24
N GLY A 36 -0.85 -10.96 -10.13
CA GLY A 36 0.38 -11.17 -9.34
C GLY A 36 1.21 -9.90 -9.11
N GLU A 37 2.50 -10.01 -9.41
CA GLU A 37 3.53 -8.96 -9.31
C GLU A 37 3.63 -8.08 -10.57
N GLU A 38 2.99 -8.46 -11.68
CA GLU A 38 3.05 -7.69 -12.93
C GLU A 38 2.30 -6.35 -12.86
N LYS A 39 1.43 -6.17 -11.85
CA LYS A 39 0.72 -4.91 -11.61
C LYS A 39 1.56 -3.94 -10.78
N THR A 40 1.47 -2.65 -11.11
CA THR A 40 2.17 -1.58 -10.37
C THR A 40 1.57 -1.32 -8.98
N ALA A 41 0.27 -1.06 -8.89
CA ALA A 41 -0.40 -0.77 -7.62
C ALA A 41 -1.85 -1.24 -7.62
N CYS A 42 -2.30 -1.77 -6.47
CA CYS A 42 -3.70 -2.18 -6.29
C CYS A 42 -4.69 -1.02 -6.51
N ALA A 43 -4.25 0.24 -6.33
CA ALA A 43 -5.06 1.42 -6.58
C ALA A 43 -5.39 1.64 -8.07
N LYS A 44 -4.53 1.19 -8.98
CA LYS A 44 -4.68 1.30 -10.45
C LYS A 44 -5.09 -0.01 -11.11
N CYS A 45 -5.42 -1.02 -10.31
CA CYS A 45 -5.81 -2.33 -10.82
C CYS A 45 -7.16 -2.23 -11.55
N PRO A 46 -7.33 -2.87 -12.73
CA PRO A 46 -8.58 -2.84 -13.48
C PRO A 46 -9.74 -3.51 -12.72
N ILE A 47 -9.44 -4.41 -11.78
CA ILE A 47 -10.43 -5.12 -10.97
C ILE A 47 -10.36 -4.63 -9.52
N HIS A 48 -11.52 -4.30 -8.95
CA HIS A 48 -11.64 -3.91 -7.54
C HIS A 48 -11.89 -5.13 -6.65
N CYS A 49 -10.82 -5.78 -6.21
CA CYS A 49 -10.89 -6.98 -5.36
C CYS A 49 -11.00 -6.69 -3.85
N TYR A 50 -10.78 -5.44 -3.42
CA TYR A 50 -10.91 -5.05 -2.02
C TYR A 50 -12.34 -4.60 -1.72
N GLN A 51 -12.91 -5.12 -0.63
CA GLN A 51 -14.13 -4.58 -0.06
C GLN A 51 -13.97 -3.08 0.27
N PRO A 52 -15.01 -2.25 0.07
CA PRO A 52 -14.91 -0.80 0.23
C PRO A 52 -14.37 -0.36 1.59
N VAL A 53 -14.81 -1.01 2.67
CA VAL A 53 -14.38 -0.73 4.05
C VAL A 53 -12.88 -0.95 4.23
N TYR A 54 -12.38 -2.12 3.82
CA TYR A 54 -10.95 -2.44 3.90
C TYR A 54 -10.11 -1.57 2.96
N ARG A 55 -10.67 -1.17 1.81
CA ARG A 55 -10.01 -0.24 0.88
C ARG A 55 -9.81 1.14 1.50
N GLN A 56 -10.78 1.65 2.25
CA GLN A 56 -10.62 2.91 2.97
C GLN A 56 -9.58 2.79 4.09
N LYS A 57 -9.64 1.70 4.88
CA LYS A 57 -8.64 1.42 5.92
C LYS A 57 -7.22 1.37 5.37
N ILE A 58 -6.98 0.60 4.31
CA ILE A 58 -5.63 0.47 3.73
C ILE A 58 -5.14 1.78 3.10
N LYS A 59 -6.03 2.58 2.50
CA LYS A 59 -5.67 3.93 2.03
C LYS A 59 -5.21 4.83 3.18
N GLY A 60 -5.90 4.78 4.32
CA GLY A 60 -5.49 5.50 5.53
C GLY A 60 -4.11 5.06 6.01
N VAL A 61 -3.87 3.76 6.06
CA VAL A 61 -2.55 3.17 6.38
C VAL A 61 -1.49 3.65 5.40
N MET A 62 -1.74 3.56 4.08
CA MET A 62 -0.78 3.99 3.06
C MET A 62 -0.46 5.48 3.17
N ARG A 63 -1.47 6.35 3.35
CA ARG A 63 -1.26 7.80 3.49
C ARG A 63 -0.45 8.14 4.73
N PHE A 64 -0.71 7.47 5.84
CA PHE A 64 0.01 7.68 7.09
C PHE A 64 1.43 7.12 7.02
N SER A 65 1.61 5.90 6.51
CA SER A 65 2.90 5.22 6.46
C SER A 65 3.78 5.63 5.28
N GLY A 66 3.23 6.22 4.23
CA GLY A 66 3.95 6.60 3.01
C GLY A 66 5.18 7.49 3.26
N PRO A 67 5.05 8.62 3.98
CA PRO A 67 6.20 9.47 4.32
C PRO A 67 7.29 8.73 5.10
N TRP A 68 6.90 7.79 5.96
CA TRP A 68 7.85 6.98 6.73
C TRP A 68 8.52 5.92 5.86
N MET A 69 7.81 5.33 4.90
CA MET A 69 8.39 4.35 3.99
C MET A 69 9.50 4.95 3.12
N LEU A 70 9.41 6.24 2.75
CA LEU A 70 10.48 6.92 2.01
C LEU A 70 11.81 6.92 2.78
N LEU A 71 11.77 6.94 4.11
CA LEU A 71 12.96 6.93 4.97
C LEU A 71 13.58 5.53 5.13
N TYR A 72 12.76 4.46 5.10
CA TYR A 72 13.24 3.09 5.32
C TYR A 72 13.50 2.31 4.03
N HIS A 73 12.68 2.52 3.00
CA HIS A 73 12.75 1.79 1.73
C HIS A 73 12.46 2.76 0.56
N PRO A 74 13.44 3.57 0.15
CA PRO A 74 13.24 4.59 -0.88
C PRO A 74 12.83 4.00 -2.24
N LEU A 75 13.41 2.86 -2.65
CA LEU A 75 13.09 2.20 -3.92
C LEU A 75 11.65 1.69 -4.01
N GLU A 76 11.18 1.00 -2.96
CA GLU A 76 9.79 0.51 -2.88
C GLU A 76 8.78 1.65 -2.75
N SER A 77 9.19 2.75 -2.14
CA SER A 77 8.37 3.96 -2.07
C SER A 77 8.15 4.57 -3.45
N ILE A 78 9.16 4.58 -4.32
CA ILE A 78 9.04 5.06 -5.72
C ILE A 78 8.01 4.23 -6.49
N ARG A 79 7.97 2.90 -6.32
CA ARG A 79 6.94 2.03 -6.94
C ARG A 79 5.52 2.37 -6.51
N HIS A 80 5.36 2.92 -5.30
CA HIS A 80 4.07 3.30 -4.74
C HIS A 80 3.72 4.78 -4.92
N ILE A 81 4.65 5.62 -5.39
CA ILE A 81 4.35 7.01 -5.76
C ILE A 81 3.44 7.00 -7.01
N PRO A 82 2.25 7.62 -6.95
CA PRO A 82 1.51 7.91 -8.17
C PRO A 82 2.28 8.98 -8.95
N ILE A 83 3.12 8.57 -9.90
CA ILE A 83 3.78 9.52 -10.80
C ILE A 83 2.68 10.29 -11.56
N PRO A 84 2.62 11.62 -11.44
CA PRO A 84 1.71 12.42 -12.26
C PRO A 84 2.10 12.30 -13.73
N HIS A 85 1.12 12.08 -14.61
CA HIS A 85 1.30 11.87 -16.05
C HIS A 85 2.21 12.92 -16.74
N LYS A 86 2.30 14.13 -16.17
CA LYS A 86 3.15 15.22 -16.69
C LYS A 86 4.66 14.94 -16.67
N LEU A 87 5.19 14.01 -15.85
CA LEU A 87 6.63 13.70 -15.85
C LEU A 87 7.06 12.64 -16.87
N ARG A 88 6.14 11.91 -17.51
CA ARG A 88 6.48 10.86 -18.50
C ARG A 88 6.93 11.45 -19.85
N LYS A 89 6.54 12.68 -20.17
CA LYS A 89 6.84 13.33 -21.45
C LYS A 89 8.25 13.90 -21.58
N SER A 90 9.05 13.98 -20.50
CA SER A 90 10.38 14.60 -20.55
C SER A 90 11.55 13.61 -20.65
N ILE A 91 11.31 12.29 -20.58
CA ILE A 91 12.35 11.25 -20.67
C ILE A 91 12.37 10.59 -22.08
N SER A 92 11.55 11.09 -23.01
CA SER A 92 11.44 10.62 -24.40
C SER A 92 11.90 11.66 -25.41
N ARG A 93 12.88 12.50 -25.05
CA ARG A 93 13.64 13.32 -25.99
C ARG A 93 15.12 13.17 -25.69
#